data_AF-J7RAH4-F1
#
_entry.id   AF-J7RAH4-F1
#
_cell.length_a   1.000
_cell.length_b   1.000
_cell.length_c   1.000
_cell.angle_alpha   90.00
_cell.angle_beta   90.00
_cell.angle_gamma   90.00
#
_symmetry.space_group_name_H-M   'P 1'
#
loop_
_entity.id
_entity.type
_entity.pdbx_description
1 polymer ?
#
loop_
_entity_poly.entity_id
_entity_poly.type
_entity_poly.pdbx_seq_one_letter_code
_entity_poly.pdbx_strand_id
1 'polypeptide(L)'
;LNGLNGTTSLAPIVGAFLSDAYLGRYLALAIASVASLIGMFFLTLTAGADSLHPADCGVGEVCQKASSYQLAVLFISFAFLVIGSAGIRPCSMPFGADQFDPHTESGRRGINSFFNWYYFTFTSAMLVSATVIIYVQSNVNWAIGLGIPTALMLLACVLFFMGTRLYVRVIPEGSPFTTIVQVFAAAFAKRSLKQPKDPKQD
;
A
#
# COMPACT_ATOMS: atom_id res chain seq x y z
N LEU A 1 -0.65 17.10 6.96
CA LEU A 1 -0.06 15.81 7.36
C LEU A 1 -1.08 14.85 7.98
N ASN A 2 -1.85 15.26 9.01
CA ASN A 2 -2.83 14.38 9.68
C ASN A 2 -3.93 13.81 8.75
N GLY A 3 -4.44 14.61 7.80
CA GLY A 3 -5.41 14.14 6.81
C GLY A 3 -4.86 13.05 5.88
N LEU A 4 -3.62 13.22 5.40
CA LEU A 4 -2.94 12.24 4.54
C LEU A 4 -2.69 10.91 5.28
N ASN A 5 -2.23 10.97 6.53
CA ASN A 5 -2.05 9.77 7.37
C ASN A 5 -3.38 9.00 7.58
N GLY A 6 -4.48 9.74 7.76
CA GLY A 6 -5.83 9.16 7.83
C GLY A 6 -6.24 8.46 6.54
N THR A 7 -6.05 9.11 5.38
CA THR A 7 -6.36 8.54 4.07
C THR A 7 -5.51 7.30 3.77
N THR A 8 -4.21 7.31 4.05
CA THR A 8 -3.34 6.11 3.88
C THR A 8 -3.69 4.95 4.81
N SER A 9 -4.39 5.19 5.91
CA SER A 9 -4.84 4.12 6.82
C SER A 9 -6.15 3.49 6.38
N LEU A 10 -7.03 4.26 5.72
CA LEU A 10 -8.33 3.78 5.22
C LEU A 10 -8.27 3.24 3.79
N ALA A 11 -7.40 3.80 2.94
CA ALA A 11 -7.25 3.34 1.55
C ALA A 11 -6.91 1.85 1.41
N PRO A 12 -6.09 1.23 2.30
CA PRO A 12 -5.87 -0.22 2.32
C PRO A 12 -7.15 -1.06 2.45
N ILE A 13 -8.20 -0.56 3.09
CA ILE A 13 -9.48 -1.29 3.21
C ILE A 13 -10.15 -1.41 1.83
N VAL A 14 -10.15 -0.31 1.07
CA VAL A 14 -10.68 -0.27 -0.30
C VAL A 14 -9.80 -1.10 -1.24
N GLY A 15 -8.48 -1.01 -1.09
CA GLY A 15 -7.52 -1.81 -1.87
C GLY A 15 -7.69 -3.31 -1.63
N ALA A 16 -7.84 -3.73 -0.37
CA ALA A 16 -8.13 -5.11 0.00
C ALA A 16 -9.42 -5.60 -0.66
N PHE A 17 -10.51 -4.83 -0.53
CA PHE A 17 -11.80 -5.15 -1.15
C PHE A 17 -11.67 -5.37 -2.67
N LEU A 18 -11.02 -4.45 -3.38
CA LEU A 18 -10.86 -4.55 -4.84
C LEU A 18 -9.99 -5.76 -5.24
N SER A 19 -8.95 -6.06 -4.45
CA SER A 19 -8.06 -7.18 -4.71
C SER A 19 -8.75 -8.54 -4.51
N ASP A 20 -9.54 -8.68 -3.45
CA ASP A 20 -10.21 -9.94 -3.12
C ASP A 20 -11.48 -10.15 -3.95
N ALA A 21 -12.18 -9.07 -4.34
CA ALA A 21 -13.44 -9.17 -5.08
C ALA A 21 -13.28 -9.24 -6.61
N TYR A 22 -12.27 -8.59 -7.19
CA TYR A 22 -12.24 -8.38 -8.65
C TYR A 22 -10.88 -8.63 -9.30
N LEU A 23 -9.79 -8.10 -8.74
CA LEU A 23 -8.49 -8.07 -9.44
C LEU A 23 -7.65 -9.33 -9.21
N GLY A 24 -7.79 -9.98 -8.06
CA GLY A 24 -6.83 -10.94 -7.54
C GLY A 24 -5.59 -10.24 -6.96
N ARG A 25 -4.94 -10.92 -6.00
CA ARG A 25 -3.83 -10.35 -5.21
C ARG A 25 -2.61 -9.97 -6.06
N TYR A 26 -2.26 -10.80 -7.05
CA TYR A 26 -1.13 -10.53 -7.95
C TYR A 26 -1.32 -9.25 -8.77
N LEU A 27 -2.48 -9.09 -9.43
CA LEU A 27 -2.74 -7.92 -10.28
C LEU A 27 -2.88 -6.65 -9.44
N ALA A 28 -3.51 -6.75 -8.27
CA ALA A 28 -3.58 -5.64 -7.32
C ALA A 28 -2.18 -5.19 -6.88
N LEU A 29 -1.29 -6.13 -6.53
CA LEU A 29 0.11 -5.83 -6.21
C LEU A 29 0.84 -5.21 -7.40
N ALA A 30 0.69 -5.76 -8.60
CA ALA A 30 1.35 -5.25 -9.80
C ALA A 30 0.97 -3.78 -10.08
N ILE A 31 -0.33 -3.47 -10.08
CA ILE A 31 -0.83 -2.10 -10.30
C ILE A 31 -0.34 -1.17 -9.18
N ALA A 32 -0.39 -1.64 -7.93
CA ALA A 32 -0.01 -0.85 -6.77
C ALA A 32 1.50 -0.56 -6.73
N SER A 33 2.34 -1.52 -7.09
CA SER A 33 3.80 -1.34 -7.21
C SER A 33 4.16 -0.30 -8.27
N VAL A 34 3.51 -0.36 -9.45
CA VAL A 34 3.71 0.65 -10.51
C VAL A 34 3.23 2.02 -10.06
N ALA A 35 2.05 2.11 -9.43
CA ALA A 35 1.53 3.36 -8.89
C ALA A 35 2.46 3.96 -7.83
N SER A 36 2.95 3.16 -6.89
CA SER A 36 3.93 3.58 -5.88
C SER A 36 5.23 4.09 -6.50
N LEU A 37 5.75 3.41 -7.53
CA LEU A 37 6.96 3.83 -8.23
C LEU A 37 6.78 5.18 -8.92
N ILE A 38 5.66 5.37 -9.63
CA ILE A 38 5.31 6.65 -10.28
C ILE A 38 5.19 7.77 -9.22
N GLY A 39 4.50 7.51 -8.12
CA GLY A 39 4.34 8.47 -7.03
C GLY A 39 5.68 8.89 -6.42
N MET A 40 6.55 7.92 -6.13
CA MET A 40 7.89 8.19 -5.58
C MET A 40 8.80 8.90 -6.56
N PHE A 41 8.71 8.56 -7.85
CA PHE A 41 9.47 9.24 -8.90
C PHE A 41 9.10 10.72 -8.98
N PHE A 42 7.81 11.06 -9.07
CA PHE A 42 7.37 12.45 -9.09
C PHE A 42 7.72 13.18 -7.79
N LEU A 43 7.55 12.55 -6.63
CA LEU A 43 7.91 13.15 -5.35
C LEU A 43 9.42 13.46 -5.28
N THR A 44 10.27 12.55 -5.77
CA THR A 44 11.72 12.78 -5.83
C THR A 44 12.06 13.92 -6.79
N LEU A 45 11.40 14.00 -7.94
CA LEU A 45 11.58 15.13 -8.87
C LEU A 45 11.18 16.47 -8.24
N THR A 46 10.15 16.52 -7.39
CA THR A 46 9.79 17.77 -6.69
C THR A 46 10.89 18.27 -5.76
N ALA A 47 11.74 17.39 -5.23
CA ALA A 47 12.86 17.77 -4.38
C ALA A 47 14.18 17.96 -5.14
N GLY A 48 14.33 17.35 -6.32
CA GLY A 48 15.59 17.33 -7.07
C GLY A 48 15.66 18.29 -8.26
N ALA A 49 14.54 18.84 -8.71
CA ALA A 49 14.51 19.79 -9.82
C ALA A 49 14.14 21.19 -9.33
N ASP A 50 15.06 22.15 -9.52
CA ASP A 50 14.91 23.54 -9.10
C ASP A 50 13.65 24.22 -9.67
N SER A 51 13.13 23.73 -10.79
CA SER A 51 11.87 24.23 -11.36
C SER A 51 10.66 23.81 -10.52
N LEU A 52 10.67 22.63 -9.91
CA LEU A 52 9.51 21.98 -9.26
C LEU A 52 9.33 22.32 -7.78
N HIS A 53 10.23 23.11 -7.19
CA HIS A 53 10.07 23.68 -5.86
C HIS A 53 10.31 25.20 -5.86
N PRO A 54 9.77 25.94 -4.87
CA PRO A 54 10.09 27.37 -4.71
C PRO A 54 11.59 27.54 -4.43
N ALA A 55 12.17 28.65 -4.87
CA ALA A 55 13.56 28.97 -4.55
C ALA A 55 13.77 29.07 -3.03
N ASP A 56 14.94 28.65 -2.58
CA ASP A 56 15.33 28.73 -1.16
C ASP A 56 15.21 30.17 -0.67
N CYS A 57 14.51 30.35 0.44
CA CYS A 57 14.36 31.64 1.10
C CYS A 57 15.20 31.68 2.38
N GLY A 58 15.84 32.82 2.63
CA GLY A 58 16.63 33.03 3.83
C GLY A 58 15.77 33.12 5.10
N VAL A 59 16.40 32.89 6.25
CA VAL A 59 15.75 33.06 7.56
C VAL A 59 15.36 34.53 7.75
N GLY A 60 14.05 34.81 7.81
CA GLY A 60 13.50 36.15 8.00
C GLY A 60 12.95 36.83 6.74
N GLU A 61 13.00 36.17 5.57
CA GLU A 61 12.44 36.68 4.33
C GLU A 61 11.03 36.16 4.05
N VAL A 62 10.24 36.92 3.30
CA VAL A 62 8.93 36.48 2.81
C VAL A 62 9.15 35.51 1.63
N CYS A 63 9.09 34.21 1.91
CA CYS A 63 9.29 33.16 0.92
C CYS A 63 8.22 33.21 -0.19
N GLN A 64 8.63 32.94 -1.43
CA GLN A 64 7.68 32.78 -2.53
C GLN A 64 6.79 31.55 -2.30
N LYS A 65 5.48 31.75 -2.46
CA LYS A 65 4.53 30.65 -2.40
C LYS A 65 4.72 29.72 -3.60
N ALA A 66 4.59 28.41 -3.37
CA ALA A 66 4.61 27.43 -4.44
C ALA A 66 3.58 27.76 -5.52
N SER A 67 4.03 27.67 -6.77
CA SER A 67 3.17 27.85 -7.94
C SER A 67 2.10 26.75 -8.00
N SER A 68 0.96 27.04 -8.62
CA SER A 68 -0.12 26.06 -8.81
C SER A 68 0.36 24.78 -9.50
N TYR A 69 1.33 24.88 -10.41
CA TYR A 69 1.88 23.72 -11.10
C TYR A 69 2.76 22.86 -10.18
N GLN A 70 3.58 23.46 -9.31
CA GLN A 70 4.43 22.75 -8.35
C GLN A 70 3.56 21.98 -7.34
N LEU A 71 2.50 22.63 -6.86
CA LEU A 71 1.51 21.99 -6.00
C LEU A 71 0.76 20.86 -6.72
N ALA A 72 0.39 21.04 -7.99
CA ALA A 72 -0.28 20.00 -8.76
C ALA A 72 0.58 18.73 -8.88
N VAL A 73 1.86 18.86 -9.23
CA VAL A 73 2.80 17.72 -9.31
C VAL A 73 2.93 17.04 -7.95
N LEU A 74 3.05 17.82 -6.87
CA LEU A 74 3.09 17.28 -5.51
C LEU A 74 1.82 16.50 -5.15
N PHE A 75 0.63 17.02 -5.42
CA PHE A 75 -0.63 16.32 -5.14
C PHE A 75 -0.80 15.06 -5.98
N ILE A 76 -0.42 15.09 -7.26
CA ILE A 76 -0.40 13.91 -8.12
C ILE A 76 0.52 12.84 -7.53
N SER A 77 1.71 13.22 -7.08
CA SER A 77 2.65 12.29 -6.44
C SER A 77 2.03 11.61 -5.21
N PHE A 78 1.37 12.38 -4.33
CA PHE A 78 0.70 11.82 -3.16
C PHE A 78 -0.49 10.93 -3.52
N ALA A 79 -1.27 11.28 -4.55
CA ALA A 79 -2.37 10.43 -5.00
C ALA A 79 -1.88 9.05 -5.44
N PHE A 80 -0.81 9.00 -6.24
CA PHE A 80 -0.19 7.74 -6.65
C PHE A 80 0.40 6.94 -5.49
N LEU A 81 1.04 7.61 -4.51
CA LEU A 81 1.54 6.96 -3.30
C LEU A 81 0.42 6.37 -2.45
N VAL A 82 -0.71 7.05 -2.33
CA VAL A 82 -1.89 6.54 -1.62
C VAL A 82 -2.43 5.30 -2.32
N ILE A 83 -2.59 5.34 -3.65
CA ILE A 83 -3.06 4.20 -4.45
C ILE A 83 -2.11 3.00 -4.29
N GLY A 84 -0.80 3.22 -4.41
CA GLY A 84 0.18 2.15 -4.26
C GLY A 84 0.23 1.58 -2.85
N SER A 85 0.17 2.43 -1.82
CA SER A 85 0.08 1.98 -0.43
C SER A 85 -1.20 1.19 -0.15
N ALA A 86 -2.32 1.57 -0.77
CA ALA A 86 -3.61 0.91 -0.61
C ALA A 86 -3.60 -0.52 -1.16
N GLY A 87 -2.89 -0.79 -2.26
CA GLY A 87 -2.80 -2.13 -2.82
C GLY A 87 -1.68 -2.98 -2.20
N ILE A 88 -0.50 -2.41 -1.97
CA ILE A 88 0.66 -3.20 -1.49
C ILE A 88 0.43 -3.73 -0.08
N ARG A 89 0.02 -2.87 0.86
CA ARG A 89 -0.05 -3.25 2.29
C ARG A 89 -0.99 -4.42 2.59
N PRO A 90 -2.24 -4.46 2.10
CA PRO A 90 -3.14 -5.57 2.41
C PRO A 90 -2.82 -6.83 1.60
N CYS A 91 -2.20 -6.70 0.42
CA CYS A 91 -2.04 -7.84 -0.49
C CYS A 91 -0.67 -8.53 -0.37
N SER A 92 0.38 -7.84 0.07
CA SER A 92 1.76 -8.36 0.03
C SER A 92 1.97 -9.59 0.91
N MET A 93 1.51 -9.54 2.17
CA MET A 93 1.63 -10.68 3.09
C MET A 93 0.78 -11.88 2.65
N PRO A 94 -0.53 -11.73 2.34
CA PRO A 94 -1.32 -12.86 1.86
C PRO A 94 -0.76 -13.46 0.57
N PHE A 95 -0.36 -12.63 -0.41
CA PHE A 95 0.22 -13.13 -1.66
C PHE A 95 1.53 -13.91 -1.44
N GLY A 96 2.37 -13.48 -0.50
CA GLY A 96 3.59 -14.20 -0.12
C GLY A 96 3.29 -15.53 0.57
N ALA A 97 2.28 -15.56 1.46
CA ALA A 97 1.84 -16.78 2.11
C ALA A 97 1.22 -17.79 1.10
N ASP A 98 0.49 -17.29 0.10
CA ASP A 98 -0.13 -18.09 -0.97
C ASP A 98 0.90 -18.88 -1.82
N GLN A 99 2.19 -18.55 -1.73
CA GLN A 99 3.25 -19.28 -2.44
C GLN A 99 3.56 -20.65 -1.81
N PHE A 100 3.04 -20.93 -0.62
CA PHE A 100 3.29 -22.17 0.11
C PHE A 100 2.00 -22.98 0.29
N ASP A 101 2.09 -24.31 0.18
CA ASP A 101 0.93 -25.19 0.37
C ASP A 101 0.70 -25.50 1.88
N PRO A 102 -0.41 -25.02 2.49
CA PRO A 102 -0.69 -25.24 3.90
C PRO A 102 -1.04 -26.70 4.24
N HIS A 103 -1.36 -27.54 3.26
CA HIS A 103 -1.70 -28.95 3.48
C HIS A 103 -0.46 -29.83 3.65
N THR A 104 0.71 -29.33 3.24
CA THR A 104 2.00 -30.03 3.41
C THR A 104 2.71 -29.60 4.69
N GLU A 105 3.55 -30.48 5.26
CA GLU A 105 4.38 -30.11 6.40
C GLU A 105 5.45 -29.08 6.02
N SER A 106 6.07 -29.25 4.84
CA SER A 106 7.07 -28.31 4.30
C SER A 106 6.49 -26.93 4.04
N GLY A 107 5.29 -26.82 3.46
CA GLY A 107 4.64 -25.54 3.21
C GLY A 107 4.25 -24.81 4.50
N ARG A 108 3.72 -25.51 5.51
CA ARG A 108 3.46 -24.92 6.84
C ARG A 108 4.73 -24.35 7.50
N ARG A 109 5.85 -25.08 7.43
CA ARG A 109 7.16 -24.58 7.89
C ARG A 109 7.62 -23.36 7.08
N GLY A 110 7.39 -23.37 5.76
CA GLY A 110 7.67 -22.25 4.85
C GLY A 110 6.90 -20.98 5.21
N ILE A 111 5.59 -21.09 5.47
CA ILE A 111 4.73 -19.97 5.90
C ILE A 111 5.27 -19.35 7.20
N ASN A 112 5.56 -20.17 8.22
CA ASN A 112 6.11 -19.66 9.49
C ASN A 112 7.46 -18.95 9.29
N SER A 113 8.35 -19.53 8.47
CA SER A 113 9.63 -18.90 8.15
C SER A 113 9.46 -17.59 7.39
N PHE A 114 8.52 -17.53 6.45
CA PHE A 114 8.16 -16.33 5.71
C PHE A 114 7.71 -15.21 6.64
N PHE A 115 6.77 -15.47 7.55
CA PHE A 115 6.31 -14.46 8.50
C PHE A 115 7.43 -13.97 9.42
N ASN A 116 8.28 -14.87 9.92
CA ASN A 116 9.43 -14.49 10.75
C ASN A 116 10.38 -13.55 10.00
N TRP A 117 10.77 -13.90 8.77
CA TRP A 117 11.63 -13.06 7.93
C TRP A 117 10.96 -11.74 7.54
N TYR A 118 9.65 -11.77 7.25
CA TYR A 118 8.88 -10.58 6.94
C TYR A 118 8.90 -9.58 8.10
N TYR A 119 8.57 -10.03 9.32
CA TYR A 119 8.55 -9.12 10.48
C TYR A 119 9.94 -8.64 10.87
N PHE A 120 10.95 -9.51 10.77
CA PHE A 120 12.34 -9.13 11.02
C PHE A 120 12.79 -8.04 10.04
N THR A 121 12.67 -8.29 8.74
CA THR A 121 13.10 -7.34 7.70
C THR A 121 12.30 -6.04 7.74
N PHE A 122 10.99 -6.10 7.96
CA PHE A 122 10.13 -4.92 8.09
C PHE A 122 10.56 -4.05 9.28
N THR A 123 10.80 -4.66 10.44
CA THR A 123 11.23 -3.94 11.65
C THR A 123 12.61 -3.30 11.43
N SER A 124 13.56 -4.03 10.85
CA SER A 124 14.88 -3.47 10.51
C SER A 124 14.78 -2.32 9.51
N ALA A 125 13.96 -2.46 8.47
CA ALA A 125 13.73 -1.40 7.48
C ALA A 125 13.10 -0.15 8.12
N MET A 126 12.17 -0.34 9.07
CA MET A 126 11.56 0.77 9.80
C MET A 126 12.59 1.51 10.66
N LEU A 127 13.49 0.80 11.34
CA LEU A 127 14.59 1.41 12.11
C LEU A 127 15.52 2.21 11.21
N VAL A 128 15.93 1.65 10.06
CA VAL A 128 16.79 2.35 9.08
C VAL A 128 16.06 3.57 8.50
N SER A 129 14.77 3.45 8.18
CA SER A 129 13.98 4.56 7.66
C SER A 129 13.84 5.69 8.69
N ALA A 130 13.60 5.36 9.96
CA ALA A 130 13.42 6.34 11.04
C ALA A 130 14.74 7.00 11.49
N THR A 131 15.89 6.46 11.09
CA THR A 131 17.20 6.97 11.48
C THR A 131 17.96 7.50 10.26
N VAL A 132 18.48 6.60 9.41
CA VAL A 132 19.35 6.92 8.27
C VAL A 132 18.62 7.78 7.24
N ILE A 133 17.41 7.40 6.83
CA ILE A 133 16.70 8.14 5.77
C ILE A 133 16.30 9.54 6.26
N ILE A 134 15.77 9.65 7.48
CA ILE A 134 15.44 10.97 8.08
C ILE A 134 16.70 11.84 8.23
N TYR A 135 17.83 11.24 8.63
CA TYR A 135 19.10 11.95 8.73
C TYR A 135 19.52 12.51 7.36
N VAL A 136 19.49 11.70 6.30
CA VAL A 136 19.83 12.13 4.93
C VAL A 136 18.90 13.23 4.45
N GLN A 137 17.59 13.09 4.68
CA GLN A 137 16.60 14.11 4.31
C GLN A 137 16.84 15.44 5.02
N SER A 138 17.15 15.41 6.32
CA SER A 138 17.20 16.62 7.15
C SER A 138 18.58 17.30 7.17
N ASN A 139 19.66 16.54 7.00
CA ASN A 139 21.03 17.04 7.16
C ASN A 139 21.89 16.98 5.89
N VAL A 140 21.48 16.22 4.87
CA VAL A 140 22.25 16.07 3.62
C VAL A 140 21.51 16.71 2.47
N ASN A 141 20.44 16.07 1.99
CA ASN A 141 19.67 16.53 0.85
C ASN A 141 18.35 15.74 0.72
N TRP A 142 17.24 16.45 0.51
CA TRP A 142 15.92 15.85 0.32
C TRP A 142 15.81 14.99 -0.93
N ALA A 143 16.39 15.41 -2.06
CA ALA A 143 16.38 14.66 -3.30
C ALA A 143 17.11 13.30 -3.14
N ILE A 144 18.24 13.27 -2.44
CA ILE A 144 18.96 12.02 -2.14
C ILE A 144 18.13 11.16 -1.18
N GLY A 145 17.59 11.77 -0.11
CA GLY A 145 16.79 11.07 0.89
C GLY A 145 15.49 10.44 0.34
N LEU A 146 14.90 11.03 -0.70
CA LEU A 146 13.75 10.48 -1.42
C LEU A 146 14.16 9.55 -2.58
N GLY A 147 15.32 9.81 -3.19
CA GLY A 147 15.87 9.00 -4.28
C GLY A 147 16.25 7.60 -3.83
N ILE A 148 16.79 7.43 -2.62
CA ILE A 148 17.15 6.10 -2.08
C ILE A 148 15.93 5.16 -2.00
N PRO A 149 14.82 5.50 -1.31
CA PRO A 149 13.60 4.69 -1.33
C PRO A 149 13.03 4.45 -2.73
N THR A 150 13.10 5.45 -3.62
CA THR A 150 12.62 5.34 -5.00
C THR A 150 13.41 4.29 -5.78
N ALA A 151 14.74 4.28 -5.66
CA ALA A 151 15.59 3.29 -6.30
C ALA A 151 15.35 1.87 -5.74
N LEU A 152 15.16 1.75 -4.42
CA LEU A 152 14.83 0.46 -3.80
C LEU A 152 13.46 -0.06 -4.26
N MET A 153 12.46 0.81 -4.41
CA MET A 153 11.16 0.40 -4.98
C MET A 153 11.29 -0.01 -6.44
N LEU A 154 12.08 0.69 -7.24
CA LEU A 154 12.34 0.30 -8.63
C LEU A 154 12.94 -1.11 -8.68
N LEU A 155 13.95 -1.39 -7.86
CA LEU A 155 14.54 -2.71 -7.74
C LEU A 155 13.50 -3.76 -7.31
N ALA A 156 12.68 -3.46 -6.30
CA ALA A 156 11.61 -4.34 -5.86
C ALA A 156 10.59 -4.65 -6.97
N CYS A 157 10.21 -3.64 -7.76
CA CYS A 157 9.33 -3.81 -8.92
C CYS A 157 9.97 -4.72 -9.97
N VAL A 158 11.24 -4.50 -10.31
CA VAL A 158 11.97 -5.34 -11.27
C VAL A 158 12.00 -6.79 -10.81
N LEU A 159 12.37 -7.04 -9.54
CA LEU A 159 12.39 -8.40 -8.98
C LEU A 159 11.01 -9.04 -8.97
N PHE A 160 9.97 -8.29 -8.58
CA PHE A 160 8.59 -8.76 -8.59
C PHE A 160 8.14 -9.17 -10.00
N PHE A 161 8.34 -8.31 -11.00
CA PHE A 161 7.94 -8.62 -12.37
C PHE A 161 8.80 -9.72 -13.02
N MET A 162 10.08 -9.84 -12.66
CA MET A 162 10.90 -10.98 -13.09
C MET A 162 10.36 -12.32 -12.55
N GLY A 163 9.86 -12.33 -11.30
CA GLY A 163 9.26 -13.50 -10.67
C GLY A 163 7.88 -13.90 -11.21
N THR A 164 7.27 -13.12 -12.09
CA THR A 164 5.88 -13.28 -12.59
C THR A 164 5.50 -14.70 -13.01
N ARG A 165 6.43 -15.44 -13.64
CA ARG A 165 6.19 -16.82 -14.12
C ARG A 165 6.37 -17.90 -13.04
N LEU A 166 6.98 -17.56 -11.91
CA LEU A 166 7.22 -18.46 -10.79
C LEU A 166 6.11 -18.41 -9.74
N TYR A 167 5.32 -17.33 -9.73
CA TYR A 167 4.30 -17.14 -8.71
C TYR A 167 3.07 -18.02 -8.87
N VAL A 168 2.64 -18.59 -7.74
CA VAL A 168 1.31 -19.18 -7.58
C VAL A 168 0.29 -18.04 -7.51
N ARG A 169 -0.71 -18.07 -8.38
CA ARG A 169 -1.78 -17.06 -8.45
C ARG A 169 -3.09 -17.69 -8.04
N VAL A 170 -3.56 -17.32 -6.85
CA VAL A 170 -4.86 -17.73 -6.34
C VAL A 170 -5.95 -16.94 -7.05
N ILE A 171 -7.00 -17.63 -7.51
CA ILE A 171 -8.16 -17.02 -8.16
C ILE A 171 -8.96 -16.27 -7.08
N PRO A 172 -9.42 -15.03 -7.33
CA PRO A 172 -10.25 -14.32 -6.35
C PRO A 172 -11.57 -15.05 -6.11
N GLU A 173 -11.84 -15.42 -4.85
CA GLU A 173 -13.08 -16.11 -4.44
C GLU A 173 -14.17 -15.14 -3.92
N GLY A 174 -13.96 -13.83 -4.09
CA GLY A 174 -14.85 -12.78 -3.59
C GLY A 174 -14.36 -12.18 -2.26
N SER A 175 -14.89 -11.00 -1.91
CA SER A 175 -14.48 -10.29 -0.69
C SER A 175 -15.43 -10.57 0.49
N PRO A 176 -14.92 -10.88 1.70
CA PRO A 176 -15.72 -10.99 2.92
C PRO A 176 -16.56 -9.74 3.23
N PHE A 177 -16.11 -8.55 2.79
CA PHE A 177 -16.86 -7.31 2.94
C PHE A 177 -18.19 -7.32 2.17
N THR A 178 -18.24 -7.97 0.99
CA THR A 178 -19.49 -8.14 0.24
C THR A 178 -20.50 -8.94 1.05
N THR A 179 -20.04 -10.01 1.70
CA THR A 179 -20.88 -10.83 2.59
C THR A 179 -21.40 -10.03 3.77
N ILE A 180 -20.55 -9.21 4.40
CA ILE A 180 -20.95 -8.34 5.51
C ILE A 180 -22.03 -7.34 5.07
N VAL A 181 -21.82 -6.67 3.92
CA VAL A 181 -22.81 -5.72 3.36
C VAL A 181 -24.12 -6.43 3.00
N GLN A 182 -24.06 -7.62 2.41
CA GLN A 182 -25.25 -8.42 2.12
C GLN A 182 -26.00 -8.82 3.38
N VAL A 183 -25.30 -9.19 4.46
CA VAL A 183 -25.92 -9.51 5.75
C VAL A 183 -26.62 -8.28 6.33
N PHE A 184 -25.97 -7.11 6.33
CA PHE A 184 -26.60 -5.87 6.79
C PHE A 184 -27.81 -5.49 5.93
N ALA A 185 -27.68 -5.55 4.60
CA ALA A 185 -28.78 -5.26 3.68
C ALA A 185 -29.95 -6.23 3.88
N ALA A 186 -29.67 -7.53 4.05
CA ALA A 186 -30.67 -8.55 4.32
C ALA A 186 -31.32 -8.36 5.69
N ALA A 187 -30.56 -8.01 6.73
CA ALA A 187 -31.09 -7.74 8.07
C ALA A 187 -32.00 -6.50 8.07
N PHE A 188 -31.62 -5.42 7.37
CA PHE A 188 -32.45 -4.23 7.22
C PHE A 188 -33.70 -4.50 6.36
N ALA A 189 -33.58 -5.24 5.28
CA ALA A 189 -34.73 -5.60 4.43
C ALA A 189 -35.72 -6.53 5.16
N LYS A 190 -35.21 -7.42 6.01
CA LYS A 190 -36.01 -8.41 6.75
C LYS A 190 -36.43 -7.95 8.15
N ARG A 191 -36.08 -6.73 8.57
CA ARG A 191 -36.45 -6.14 9.89
C ARG A 191 -37.97 -6.13 10.14
N SER A 192 -38.77 -6.08 9.09
CA SER A 192 -40.24 -6.05 9.18
C SER A 192 -40.89 -7.44 9.15
N LEU A 193 -40.12 -8.51 8.92
CA LEU A 193 -40.67 -9.86 8.83
C LEU A 193 -40.82 -10.45 10.23
N LYS A 194 -41.96 -11.11 10.48
CA LYS A 194 -42.13 -11.91 11.70
C LYS A 194 -41.09 -13.04 11.71
N GLN A 195 -40.43 -13.23 12.84
CA GLN A 195 -39.45 -14.31 12.98
C GLN A 195 -40.13 -15.67 12.76
N PRO A 196 -39.47 -16.60 12.06
CA PRO A 196 -39.97 -17.97 11.94
C PRO A 196 -40.07 -18.60 13.34
N LYS A 197 -41.15 -19.36 13.58
CA LYS A 197 -41.34 -20.07 14.85
C LYS A 197 -40.24 -21.11 15.04
N ASP A 198 -39.73 -21.21 16.27
CA ASP A 198 -38.68 -22.15 16.66
C ASP A 198 -39.18 -23.59 16.51
N PRO A 199 -38.50 -24.48 15.74
CA PRO A 199 -38.94 -25.85 15.50
C PRO A 199 -38.90 -26.77 16.74
N LYS A 200 -38.63 -26.24 17.94
CA LYS A 200 -38.66 -26.98 19.21
C LYS A 200 -40.01 -26.91 19.95
N GLN A 201 -41.06 -26.46 19.28
CA GLN A 201 -42.45 -26.52 19.79
C GLN A 201 -43.33 -27.27 18.80
N ASP A 202 -43.23 -28.60 18.82
CA ASP A 202 -44.29 -29.56 18.47
C ASP A 202 -44.03 -30.87 19.23
#